data_AF-A1SHV3-F1
#
_entry.id   AF-A1SHV3-F1
#
_cell.length_a   1.000
_cell.length_b   1.000
_cell.length_c   1.000
_cell.angle_alpha   90.00
_cell.angle_beta   90.00
_cell.angle_gamma   90.00
#
_symmetry.space_group_name_H-M   'P 1'
#
loop_
_entity.id
_entity.type
_entity.pdbx_description
1 polymer ?
#
loop_
_entity_poly.entity_id
_entity_poly.type
_entity_poly.pdbx_seq_one_letter_code
_entity_poly.pdbx_strand_id
1 'polypeptide(L)'
;MVTWHVDDRPASLRARGYVALMRLARDKQAFEGAERTRRTALDRQRKGDRPPTLLTRLACRVTTTTIGDLEVWTATARWRRPVARVLYLHGGGYVHPLTPDYWRLVRALVRTPAEVAVPAYPLAPGATVGQVLPQLTRLAAASTGADDLPTVLMGDSAGGALVIVLAQQLRDAGGPQPAAVVALCPWLDATLDEDEVAGLEASDPMLAESGLRAAGRWWAAERGPADPSVSPVHGDLSGLPPLHVLIGDRDILRPAVNTLAARAEGAGAALDVIEVPSMFHVWMTRAIPEGRRTRGLLRSLVRRSATD
;
A
#
# COMPACT_ATOMS: atom_id res chain seq x y z
N MET A 1 6.35 0.79 -21.25
CA MET A 1 7.74 1.23 -21.00
C MET A 1 8.00 1.06 -19.53
N VAL A 2 8.87 0.12 -19.17
CA VAL A 2 9.28 -0.10 -17.79
C VAL A 2 10.58 0.65 -17.51
N THR A 3 10.61 1.46 -16.44
CA THR A 3 11.80 2.17 -16.00
C THR A 3 12.20 1.75 -14.58
N TRP A 4 13.50 1.77 -14.32
CA TRP A 4 14.07 1.49 -13.01
C TRP A 4 14.89 2.68 -12.53
N HIS A 5 14.63 3.11 -11.30
CA HIS A 5 15.36 4.14 -10.61
C HIS A 5 15.89 3.57 -9.30
N VAL A 6 17.20 3.70 -9.07
CA VAL A 6 17.81 3.26 -7.82
C VAL A 6 18.23 4.48 -7.00
N ASP A 7 17.76 4.56 -5.77
CA ASP A 7 18.21 5.54 -4.79
C ASP A 7 19.44 5.03 -4.04
N ASP A 8 20.61 5.04 -4.68
CA ASP A 8 21.87 4.47 -4.16
C ASP A 8 22.47 5.16 -2.92
N ARG A 9 21.72 6.06 -2.27
CA ARG A 9 22.18 6.70 -1.03
C ARG A 9 22.29 5.66 0.08
N PRO A 10 23.41 5.65 0.83
CA PRO A 10 23.58 4.69 1.92
C PRO A 10 22.54 4.89 3.01
N ALA A 11 22.10 3.79 3.63
CA ALA A 11 21.18 3.85 4.76
C ALA A 11 21.77 4.68 5.91
N SER A 12 20.98 5.65 6.38
CA SER A 12 21.35 6.48 7.52
C SER A 12 21.57 5.65 8.79
N LEU A 13 22.37 6.18 9.72
CA LEU A 13 22.53 5.57 11.06
C LEU A 13 21.19 5.39 11.78
N ARG A 14 20.24 6.31 11.55
CA ARG A 14 18.88 6.21 12.10
C ARG A 14 18.10 5.05 11.50
N ALA A 15 18.23 4.77 10.21
CA ALA A 15 17.61 3.60 9.59
C ALA A 15 18.20 2.30 10.14
N ARG A 16 19.53 2.20 10.26
CA ARG A 16 20.22 1.04 10.84
C ARG A 16 19.79 0.80 12.29
N GLY A 17 19.78 1.84 13.11
CA GLY A 17 19.29 1.76 14.49
C GLY A 17 17.82 1.37 14.59
N TYR A 18 16.98 1.83 13.65
CA TYR A 18 15.57 1.44 13.60
C TYR A 18 15.40 -0.06 13.28
N VAL A 19 16.14 -0.58 12.31
CA VAL A 19 16.13 -2.03 12.00
C VAL A 19 16.60 -2.86 13.20
N ALA A 20 17.64 -2.41 13.91
CA ALA A 20 18.08 -3.07 15.15
C ALA A 20 16.97 -3.08 16.22
N LEU A 21 16.26 -1.96 16.39
CA LEU A 21 15.13 -1.87 17.30
C LEU A 21 13.99 -2.83 16.92
N MET A 22 13.64 -2.93 15.64
CA MET A 22 12.61 -3.88 15.17
C MET A 22 12.98 -5.33 15.49
N ARG A 23 14.25 -5.69 15.31
CA ARG A 23 14.77 -7.02 15.66
C ARG A 23 14.71 -7.28 17.17
N LEU A 24 15.06 -6.29 18.00
CA LEU A 24 14.95 -6.37 19.46
C LEU A 24 13.49 -6.47 19.94
N ALA A 25 12.60 -5.71 19.32
CA ALA A 25 11.16 -5.72 19.58
C ALA A 25 10.45 -6.97 19.04
N ARG A 26 11.16 -7.77 18.21
CA ARG A 26 10.65 -8.98 17.55
C ARG A 26 9.42 -8.70 16.70
N ASP A 27 9.41 -7.58 15.98
CA ASP A 27 8.27 -7.15 15.14
C ASP A 27 7.82 -8.24 14.16
N LYS A 28 8.79 -8.97 13.59
CA LYS A 28 8.58 -10.11 12.69
C LYS A 28 7.66 -11.20 13.26
N GLN A 29 7.61 -11.38 14.58
CA GLN A 29 6.72 -12.36 15.22
C GLN A 29 5.23 -12.13 14.92
N ALA A 30 4.83 -10.94 14.48
CA ALA A 30 3.47 -10.70 14.02
C ALA A 30 3.08 -11.57 12.82
N PHE A 31 4.07 -12.03 12.02
CA PHE A 31 3.89 -12.87 10.83
C PHE A 31 4.56 -14.26 10.96
N GLU A 32 5.17 -14.61 12.09
CA GLU A 32 5.82 -15.92 12.23
C GLU A 32 4.80 -17.02 12.58
N GLY A 33 4.45 -17.83 11.58
CA GLY A 33 3.54 -18.96 11.71
C GLY A 33 2.06 -18.55 11.68
N ALA A 34 1.23 -19.43 11.11
CA ALA A 34 -0.18 -19.16 10.89
C ALA A 34 -0.93 -18.83 12.21
N GLU A 35 -0.77 -19.64 13.25
CA GLU A 35 -1.52 -19.46 14.49
C GLU A 35 -1.16 -18.15 15.22
N ARG A 36 0.13 -17.83 15.32
CA ARG A 36 0.60 -16.59 15.94
C ARG A 36 0.14 -15.37 15.14
N THR A 37 0.20 -15.45 13.81
CA THR A 37 -0.30 -14.40 12.92
C THR A 37 -1.78 -14.15 13.17
N ARG A 38 -2.60 -15.22 13.19
CA ARG A 38 -4.03 -15.15 13.47
C ARG A 38 -4.33 -14.52 14.83
N ARG A 39 -3.69 -15.02 15.88
CA ARG A 39 -3.89 -14.53 17.25
C ARG A 39 -3.54 -13.05 17.37
N THR A 40 -2.39 -12.65 16.81
CA THR A 40 -1.94 -11.24 16.80
C THR A 40 -2.89 -10.36 16.01
N ALA A 41 -3.35 -10.82 14.85
CA ALA A 41 -4.32 -10.12 14.02
C ALA A 41 -5.63 -9.88 14.77
N LEU A 42 -6.24 -10.92 15.32
CA LEU A 42 -7.50 -10.81 16.06
C LEU A 42 -7.36 -9.89 17.28
N ASP A 43 -6.23 -9.92 18.00
CA ASP A 43 -6.01 -9.00 19.11
C ASP A 43 -5.93 -7.54 18.68
N ARG A 44 -5.26 -7.27 17.56
CA ARG A 44 -5.17 -5.92 17.00
C ARG A 44 -6.51 -5.46 16.43
N GLN A 45 -7.25 -6.33 15.75
CA GLN A 45 -8.58 -6.04 15.19
C GLN A 45 -9.61 -5.67 16.27
N ARG A 46 -9.55 -6.28 17.47
CA ARG A 46 -10.38 -5.86 18.61
C ARG A 46 -10.18 -4.40 19.02
N LYS A 47 -9.01 -3.82 18.71
CA LYS A 47 -8.69 -2.41 18.97
C LYS A 47 -9.09 -1.48 17.82
N GLY A 48 -9.49 -2.05 16.67
CA GLY A 48 -9.88 -1.35 15.45
C GLY A 48 -8.74 -0.63 14.73
N ASP A 49 -9.07 -0.08 13.57
CA ASP A 49 -8.23 0.86 12.85
C ASP A 49 -7.97 2.12 13.67
N ARG A 50 -6.72 2.58 13.68
CA ARG A 50 -6.35 3.73 14.50
C ARG A 50 -6.81 5.02 13.83
N PRO A 51 -7.72 5.79 14.45
CA PRO A 51 -8.21 7.03 13.87
C PRO A 51 -7.07 8.05 13.76
N PRO A 52 -7.28 9.17 13.03
CA PRO A 52 -6.31 10.24 12.90
C PRO A 52 -5.66 10.60 14.24
N THR A 53 -4.36 10.86 14.27
CA THR A 53 -3.69 11.27 15.52
C THR A 53 -4.01 12.73 15.86
N LEU A 54 -3.78 13.16 17.12
CA LEU A 54 -3.86 14.57 17.50
C LEU A 54 -2.99 15.47 16.60
N LEU A 55 -1.75 15.05 16.33
CA LEU A 55 -0.86 15.75 15.41
C LEU A 55 -1.44 15.89 13.99
N THR A 56 -2.23 14.92 13.54
CA THR A 56 -2.93 14.99 12.25
C THR A 56 -4.04 16.02 12.28
N ARG A 57 -4.90 15.99 13.30
CA ARG A 57 -6.01 16.97 13.43
C ARG A 57 -5.52 18.41 13.66
N LEU A 58 -4.34 18.59 14.22
CA LEU A 58 -3.68 19.89 14.30
C LEU A 58 -3.13 20.34 12.93
N ALA A 59 -2.49 19.42 12.19
CA ALA A 59 -1.84 19.73 10.92
C ALA A 59 -2.82 19.94 9.75
N CYS A 60 -3.98 19.28 9.75
CA CYS A 60 -4.94 19.31 8.64
C CYS A 60 -6.40 19.23 9.15
N ARG A 61 -7.35 19.56 8.28
CA ARG A 61 -8.77 19.26 8.54
C ARG A 61 -8.97 17.76 8.32
N VAL A 62 -9.74 17.12 9.19
CA VAL A 62 -10.13 15.73 9.02
C VAL A 62 -11.62 15.59 9.24
N THR A 63 -12.31 14.95 8.30
CA THR A 63 -13.71 14.55 8.41
C THR A 63 -13.79 13.02 8.42
N THR A 64 -14.86 12.50 8.99
CA THR A 64 -15.19 11.08 8.94
C THR A 64 -16.55 10.95 8.28
N THR A 65 -16.65 10.06 7.30
CA THR A 65 -17.91 9.74 6.61
C THR A 65 -18.04 8.23 6.49
N THR A 66 -19.28 7.74 6.41
CA THR A 66 -19.55 6.33 6.12
C THR A 66 -19.99 6.21 4.67
N ILE A 67 -19.31 5.37 3.88
CA ILE A 67 -19.64 5.10 2.48
C ILE A 67 -19.88 3.60 2.33
N GLY A 68 -21.15 3.20 2.19
CA GLY A 68 -21.53 1.80 2.35
C GLY A 68 -21.24 1.35 3.79
N ASP A 69 -20.47 0.26 3.94
CA ASP A 69 -20.04 -0.24 5.25
C ASP A 69 -18.63 0.28 5.66
N LEU A 70 -18.04 1.16 4.85
CA LEU A 70 -16.68 1.67 5.08
C LEU A 70 -16.73 2.99 5.86
N GLU A 71 -16.05 3.04 7.01
CA GLU A 71 -15.67 4.30 7.62
C GLU A 71 -14.50 4.89 6.82
N VAL A 72 -14.64 6.12 6.34
CA VAL A 72 -13.62 6.81 5.54
C VAL A 72 -13.22 8.10 6.25
N TRP A 73 -11.94 8.20 6.58
CA TRP A 73 -11.35 9.44 7.07
C TRP A 73 -10.78 10.24 5.90
N THR A 74 -11.22 11.48 5.76
CA THR A 74 -10.76 12.37 4.70
C THR A 74 -9.96 13.51 5.30
N ALA A 75 -8.67 13.60 4.95
CA ALA A 75 -7.75 14.63 5.40
C ALA A 75 -7.48 15.66 4.29
N THR A 76 -7.65 16.94 4.59
CA THR A 76 -7.46 18.06 3.63
C THR A 76 -6.66 19.21 4.25
N ALA A 77 -5.97 19.96 3.41
CA ALA A 77 -5.30 21.20 3.84
C ALA A 77 -6.34 22.20 4.40
N ARG A 78 -6.05 22.84 5.54
CA ARG A 78 -7.03 23.73 6.22
C ARG A 78 -7.40 24.96 5.42
N TRP A 79 -6.44 25.49 4.66
CA TRP A 79 -6.51 26.83 4.04
C TRP A 79 -6.28 26.80 2.53
N ARG A 80 -6.25 25.61 1.91
CA ARG A 80 -5.99 25.44 0.48
C ARG A 80 -6.98 24.44 -0.08
N ARG A 81 -7.55 24.75 -1.24
CA ARG A 81 -8.39 23.80 -1.97
C ARG A 81 -7.54 22.63 -2.47
N PRO A 82 -8.07 21.40 -2.45
CA PRO A 82 -7.43 20.26 -3.07
C PRO A 82 -7.17 20.50 -4.57
N VAL A 83 -6.01 20.06 -5.06
CA VAL A 83 -5.65 20.01 -6.50
C VAL A 83 -5.58 18.58 -7.01
N ALA A 84 -5.64 17.60 -6.11
CA ALA A 84 -5.64 16.17 -6.41
C ALA A 84 -6.31 15.44 -5.24
N ARG A 85 -6.80 14.23 -5.53
CA ARG A 85 -7.30 13.28 -4.54
C ARG A 85 -6.35 12.10 -4.43
N VAL A 86 -6.18 11.57 -3.23
CA VAL A 86 -5.47 10.32 -2.97
C VAL A 86 -6.41 9.39 -2.22
N LEU A 87 -6.78 8.27 -2.83
CA LEU A 87 -7.41 7.16 -2.12
C LEU A 87 -6.29 6.25 -1.60
N TYR A 88 -6.05 6.30 -0.29
CA TYR A 88 -4.96 5.57 0.36
C TYR A 88 -5.46 4.28 1.02
N LEU A 89 -5.02 3.12 0.53
CA LEU A 89 -5.30 1.81 1.14
C LEU A 89 -4.09 1.34 1.95
N HIS A 90 -4.29 1.16 3.25
CA HIS A 90 -3.21 0.74 4.14
C HIS A 90 -2.82 -0.72 3.97
N GLY A 91 -1.57 -1.04 4.31
CA GLY A 91 -1.06 -2.39 4.43
C GLY A 91 -1.42 -3.07 5.74
N GLY A 92 -0.85 -4.25 5.96
CA GLY A 92 -1.14 -5.09 7.13
C GLY A 92 -1.43 -6.55 6.79
N GLY A 93 -1.06 -7.00 5.59
CA GLY A 93 -1.29 -8.38 5.15
C GLY A 93 -2.77 -8.77 5.11
N TYR A 94 -3.68 -7.82 4.89
CA TYR A 94 -5.14 -7.98 5.00
C TYR A 94 -5.66 -8.36 6.40
N VAL A 95 -4.80 -8.52 7.40
CA VAL A 95 -5.16 -9.03 8.73
C VAL A 95 -4.87 -8.04 9.85
N HIS A 96 -4.00 -7.06 9.62
CA HIS A 96 -3.66 -6.05 10.62
C HIS A 96 -4.30 -4.70 10.31
N PRO A 97 -4.90 -4.05 11.33
CA PRO A 97 -5.51 -2.75 11.17
C PRO A 97 -4.46 -1.65 10.97
N LEU A 98 -4.90 -0.52 10.42
CA LEU A 98 -4.21 0.74 10.31
C LEU A 98 -3.59 1.14 11.66
N THR A 99 -2.30 1.44 11.65
CA THR A 99 -1.56 1.89 12.84
C THR A 99 -1.36 3.41 12.85
N PRO A 100 -0.98 4.03 13.99
CA PRO A 100 -0.83 5.48 14.07
C PRO A 100 0.26 6.05 13.15
N ASP A 101 1.23 5.23 12.73
CA ASP A 101 2.36 5.64 11.90
C ASP A 101 1.95 6.04 10.48
N TYR A 102 0.89 5.44 9.93
CA TYR A 102 0.35 5.78 8.61
C TYR A 102 -0.10 7.24 8.51
N TRP A 103 -0.59 7.81 9.61
CA TRP A 103 -0.97 9.21 9.65
C TRP A 103 0.19 10.18 9.43
N ARG A 104 1.45 9.73 9.58
CA ARG A 104 2.63 10.52 9.19
C ARG A 104 2.72 10.67 7.67
N LEU A 105 2.38 9.62 6.92
CA LEU A 105 2.32 9.66 5.47
C LEU A 105 1.18 10.57 5.01
N VAL A 106 -0.04 10.40 5.56
CA VAL A 106 -1.20 11.26 5.28
C VAL A 106 -0.86 12.73 5.50
N ARG A 107 -0.27 13.09 6.65
CA ARG A 107 0.20 14.46 6.94
C ARG A 107 1.24 14.99 5.96
N ALA A 108 2.03 14.13 5.33
CA ALA A 108 2.97 14.55 4.31
C ALA A 108 2.26 14.81 2.98
N LEU A 109 1.33 13.93 2.59
CA LEU A 109 0.57 14.05 1.36
C LEU A 109 -0.25 15.32 1.33
N VAL A 110 -1.00 15.66 2.39
CA VAL A 110 -1.82 16.89 2.47
C VAL A 110 -1.03 18.21 2.39
N ARG A 111 0.32 18.16 2.46
CA ARG A 111 1.18 19.34 2.22
C ARG A 111 1.34 19.66 0.73
N THR A 112 1.22 18.66 -0.14
CA THR A 112 0.74 18.91 -1.50
C THR A 112 -0.76 19.07 -1.31
N PRO A 113 -1.39 20.21 -1.66
CA PRO A 113 -2.77 20.50 -1.27
C PRO A 113 -3.73 19.47 -1.89
N ALA A 114 -3.81 18.29 -1.29
CA ALA A 114 -4.47 17.10 -1.78
C ALA A 114 -5.45 16.66 -0.71
N GLU A 115 -6.55 16.09 -1.17
CA GLU A 115 -7.51 15.39 -0.33
C GLU A 115 -7.08 13.93 -0.21
N VAL A 116 -6.88 13.45 1.01
CA VAL A 116 -6.45 12.06 1.25
C VAL A 116 -7.56 11.31 1.96
N ALA A 117 -8.22 10.41 1.26
CA ALA A 117 -9.24 9.51 1.78
C ALA A 117 -8.57 8.20 2.24
N VAL A 118 -8.86 7.78 3.47
CA VAL A 118 -8.33 6.56 4.08
C VAL A 118 -9.53 5.72 4.57
N PRO A 119 -9.99 4.73 3.80
CA PRO A 119 -11.04 3.82 4.24
C PRO A 119 -10.50 2.80 5.23
N ALA A 120 -11.23 2.58 6.32
CA ALA A 120 -11.12 1.41 7.19
C ALA A 120 -11.87 0.25 6.52
N TYR A 121 -11.12 -0.64 5.85
CA TYR A 121 -11.70 -1.76 5.11
C TYR A 121 -11.71 -3.05 5.95
N PRO A 122 -12.73 -3.92 5.81
CA PRO A 122 -12.80 -5.16 6.59
C PRO A 122 -11.59 -6.09 6.35
N LEU A 123 -11.17 -6.80 7.39
CA LEU A 123 -9.93 -7.58 7.39
C LEU A 123 -10.17 -9.09 7.51
N ALA A 124 -9.28 -9.87 6.92
CA ALA A 124 -9.19 -11.30 7.14
C ALA A 124 -8.80 -11.61 8.60
N PRO A 125 -9.21 -12.76 9.16
CA PRO A 125 -10.07 -13.78 8.56
C PRO A 125 -11.58 -13.48 8.66
N GLY A 126 -11.98 -12.31 9.20
CA GLY A 126 -13.39 -11.95 9.36
C GLY A 126 -14.08 -11.53 8.06
N ALA A 127 -13.30 -11.08 7.08
CA ALA A 127 -13.74 -10.75 5.73
C ALA A 127 -12.76 -11.27 4.68
N THR A 128 -13.23 -11.41 3.46
CA THR A 128 -12.47 -11.93 2.31
C THR A 128 -12.44 -10.91 1.17
N VAL A 129 -11.55 -11.13 0.20
CA VAL A 129 -11.46 -10.31 -1.02
C VAL A 129 -12.81 -10.19 -1.73
N GLY A 130 -13.62 -11.27 -1.77
CA GLY A 130 -14.93 -11.28 -2.41
C GLY A 130 -15.95 -10.33 -1.77
N GLN A 131 -15.81 -10.06 -0.47
CA GLN A 131 -16.68 -9.15 0.27
C GLN A 131 -16.19 -7.70 0.22
N VAL A 132 -14.87 -7.51 0.26
CA VAL A 132 -14.26 -6.19 0.42
C VAL A 132 -14.02 -5.49 -0.93
N LEU A 133 -13.52 -6.23 -1.92
CA LEU A 133 -13.15 -5.66 -3.21
C LEU A 133 -14.32 -4.92 -3.90
N PRO A 134 -15.57 -5.45 -3.96
CA PRO A 134 -16.68 -4.72 -4.56
C PRO A 134 -16.96 -3.37 -3.90
N GLN A 135 -16.78 -3.26 -2.58
CA GLN A 135 -16.99 -2.01 -1.85
C GLN A 135 -15.88 -0.99 -2.17
N LEU A 136 -14.63 -1.45 -2.18
CA LEU A 136 -13.49 -0.61 -2.55
C LEU A 136 -13.52 -0.17 -4.02
N THR A 137 -13.96 -1.03 -4.94
CA THR A 137 -14.14 -0.67 -6.36
C THR A 137 -15.18 0.44 -6.52
N ARG A 138 -16.31 0.37 -5.81
CA ARG A 138 -17.31 1.46 -5.81
C ARG A 138 -16.75 2.76 -5.25
N LEU A 139 -16.00 2.70 -4.14
CA LEU A 139 -15.35 3.87 -3.55
C LEU A 139 -14.31 4.48 -4.51
N ALA A 140 -13.51 3.65 -5.18
CA ALA A 140 -12.51 4.09 -6.14
C ALA A 140 -13.16 4.73 -7.37
N ALA A 141 -14.23 4.14 -7.91
CA ALA A 141 -14.99 4.70 -9.03
C ALA A 141 -15.58 6.07 -8.68
N ALA A 142 -16.23 6.17 -7.51
CA ALA A 142 -16.79 7.43 -7.02
C ALA A 142 -15.70 8.49 -6.78
N SER A 143 -14.54 8.09 -6.27
CA SER A 143 -13.41 9.01 -6.04
C SER A 143 -12.82 9.54 -7.34
N THR A 144 -12.69 8.67 -8.35
CA THR A 144 -12.03 8.95 -9.63
C THR A 144 -12.92 9.74 -10.59
N GLY A 145 -14.23 9.54 -10.53
CA GLY A 145 -15.20 10.24 -11.39
C GLY A 145 -15.74 11.56 -10.83
N ALA A 146 -15.25 12.06 -9.69
CA ALA A 146 -15.83 13.20 -8.99
C ALA A 146 -15.02 14.50 -9.10
N ASP A 147 -15.74 15.62 -9.33
CA ASP A 147 -15.31 17.01 -9.20
C ASP A 147 -14.06 17.41 -10.02
N ASP A 148 -13.79 16.73 -11.13
CA ASP A 148 -12.62 16.93 -12.02
C ASP A 148 -11.26 16.90 -11.30
N LEU A 149 -11.21 16.38 -10.07
CA LEU A 149 -9.97 16.26 -9.31
C LEU A 149 -9.22 15.00 -9.74
N PRO A 150 -7.98 15.11 -10.26
CA PRO A 150 -7.20 13.94 -10.61
C PRO A 150 -6.96 13.09 -9.37
N THR A 151 -7.31 11.81 -9.49
CA THR A 151 -7.25 10.85 -8.39
C THR A 151 -6.05 9.95 -8.54
N VAL A 152 -5.25 9.84 -7.47
CA VAL A 152 -4.17 8.86 -7.34
C VAL A 152 -4.65 7.75 -6.43
N LEU A 153 -4.61 6.50 -6.91
CA LEU A 153 -4.77 5.35 -6.02
C LEU A 153 -3.41 5.06 -5.41
N MET A 154 -3.31 5.06 -4.07
CA MET A 154 -2.06 4.81 -3.37
C MET A 154 -2.26 3.76 -2.30
N GLY A 155 -1.30 2.87 -2.12
CA GLY A 155 -1.40 1.92 -1.03
C GLY A 155 -0.08 1.26 -0.74
N ASP A 156 0.04 0.62 0.42
CA ASP A 156 1.24 -0.09 0.81
C ASP A 156 1.00 -1.57 1.11
N SER A 157 1.99 -2.42 0.88
CA SER A 157 1.90 -3.85 1.17
C SER A 157 0.65 -4.47 0.52
N ALA A 158 -0.20 -5.14 1.30
CA ALA A 158 -1.54 -5.59 0.94
C ALA A 158 -2.42 -4.50 0.28
N GLY A 159 -2.40 -3.26 0.79
CA GLY A 159 -3.09 -2.13 0.20
C GLY A 159 -2.46 -1.67 -1.13
N GLY A 160 -1.14 -1.85 -1.27
CA GLY A 160 -0.41 -1.62 -2.53
C GLY A 160 -0.83 -2.59 -3.63
N ALA A 161 -1.12 -3.84 -3.27
CA ALA A 161 -1.73 -4.80 -4.19
C ALA A 161 -3.17 -4.40 -4.53
N LEU A 162 -3.98 -4.03 -3.53
CA LEU A 162 -5.38 -3.62 -3.75
C LEU A 162 -5.52 -2.44 -4.72
N VAL A 163 -4.65 -1.43 -4.65
CA VAL A 163 -4.77 -0.30 -5.57
C VAL A 163 -4.47 -0.66 -7.02
N ILE A 164 -3.64 -1.67 -7.27
CA ILE A 164 -3.44 -2.22 -8.62
C ILE A 164 -4.69 -2.99 -9.05
N VAL A 165 -5.23 -3.85 -8.18
CA VAL A 165 -6.48 -4.58 -8.44
C VAL A 165 -7.63 -3.60 -8.73
N LEU A 166 -7.74 -2.50 -7.99
CA LEU A 166 -8.77 -1.49 -8.21
C LEU A 166 -8.65 -0.84 -9.58
N ALA A 167 -7.45 -0.48 -10.03
CA ALA A 167 -7.25 0.06 -11.37
C ALA A 167 -7.65 -0.95 -12.46
N GLN A 168 -7.29 -2.23 -12.29
CA GLN A 168 -7.73 -3.31 -13.17
C GLN A 168 -9.26 -3.42 -13.22
N GLN A 169 -9.93 -3.45 -12.07
CA GLN A 169 -11.40 -3.53 -11.98
C GLN A 169 -12.10 -2.32 -12.60
N LEU A 170 -11.59 -1.11 -12.38
CA LEU A 170 -12.13 0.09 -13.01
C LEU A 170 -11.99 0.04 -14.53
N ARG A 171 -10.85 -0.46 -15.03
CA ARG A 171 -10.55 -0.57 -16.45
C ARG A 171 -11.44 -1.62 -17.12
N ASP A 172 -11.57 -2.79 -16.50
CA ASP A 172 -12.41 -3.89 -16.99
C ASP A 172 -13.89 -3.50 -17.02
N ALA A 173 -14.31 -2.63 -16.11
CA ALA A 173 -15.68 -2.09 -16.07
C ALA A 173 -15.91 -0.91 -17.04
N GLY A 174 -14.89 -0.47 -17.80
CA GLY A 174 -14.98 0.71 -18.67
C GLY A 174 -15.17 2.03 -17.93
N GLY A 175 -14.82 2.07 -16.63
CA GLY A 175 -14.97 3.24 -15.78
C GLY A 175 -13.80 4.24 -15.89
N PRO A 176 -13.93 5.42 -15.26
CA PRO A 176 -12.86 6.42 -15.26
C PRO A 176 -11.60 5.86 -14.57
N GLN A 177 -10.44 6.11 -15.16
CA GLN A 177 -9.15 5.67 -14.62
C GLN A 177 -8.53 6.73 -13.70
N PRO A 178 -7.82 6.31 -12.64
CA PRO A 178 -7.05 7.25 -11.84
C PRO A 178 -5.90 7.83 -12.68
N ALA A 179 -5.44 9.02 -12.31
CA ALA A 179 -4.30 9.68 -12.96
C ALA A 179 -3.00 8.87 -12.79
N ALA A 180 -2.87 8.13 -11.68
CA ALA A 180 -1.76 7.23 -11.43
C ALA A 180 -2.11 6.21 -10.34
N VAL A 181 -1.37 5.10 -10.31
CA VAL A 181 -1.34 4.14 -9.19
C VAL A 181 0.04 4.16 -8.54
N VAL A 182 0.08 4.32 -7.22
CA VAL A 182 1.33 4.35 -6.44
C VAL A 182 1.32 3.23 -5.39
N ALA A 183 2.09 2.18 -5.67
CA ALA A 183 2.19 0.98 -4.86
C ALA A 183 3.48 0.97 -4.03
N LEU A 184 3.35 0.96 -2.71
CA LEU A 184 4.45 1.07 -1.75
C LEU A 184 4.76 -0.29 -1.13
N CYS A 185 5.89 -0.88 -1.48
CA CYS A 185 6.25 -2.23 -1.08
C CYS A 185 5.11 -3.25 -1.33
N PRO A 186 4.53 -3.31 -2.53
CA PRO A 186 3.28 -4.04 -2.75
C PRO A 186 3.44 -5.55 -2.55
N TRP A 187 2.43 -6.18 -1.95
CA TRP A 187 2.34 -7.63 -1.87
C TRP A 187 1.70 -8.20 -3.13
N LEU A 188 2.49 -8.27 -4.19
CA LEU A 188 2.02 -8.52 -5.56
C LEU A 188 1.61 -9.98 -5.82
N ASP A 189 2.17 -10.91 -5.04
CA ASP A 189 1.91 -12.34 -5.14
C ASP A 189 1.74 -12.95 -3.73
N ALA A 190 0.53 -13.39 -3.41
CA ALA A 190 0.18 -14.04 -2.16
C ALA A 190 0.57 -15.52 -2.13
N THR A 191 1.03 -16.09 -3.25
CA THR A 191 1.69 -17.39 -3.24
C THR A 191 3.05 -17.28 -2.58
N LEU A 192 3.86 -16.25 -2.89
CA LEU A 192 5.27 -16.12 -2.47
C LEU A 192 6.15 -17.25 -3.03
N ASP A 193 5.90 -17.66 -4.28
CA ASP A 193 6.59 -18.78 -4.90
C ASP A 193 7.96 -18.41 -5.53
N GLU A 194 8.38 -17.14 -5.48
CA GLU A 194 9.71 -16.74 -5.93
C GLU A 194 10.84 -17.31 -5.07
N ASP A 195 11.86 -17.91 -5.69
CA ASP A 195 12.97 -18.60 -5.02
C ASP A 195 13.74 -17.70 -4.03
N GLU A 196 13.81 -16.40 -4.30
CA GLU A 196 14.55 -15.43 -3.48
C GLU A 196 13.84 -15.09 -2.15
N VAL A 197 12.55 -15.41 -2.00
CA VAL A 197 11.74 -15.12 -0.81
C VAL A 197 12.40 -15.68 0.46
N ALA A 198 12.79 -16.95 0.44
CA ALA A 198 13.39 -17.62 1.60
C ALA A 198 14.73 -16.97 2.03
N GLY A 199 15.53 -16.52 1.06
CA GLY A 199 16.79 -15.83 1.33
C GLY A 199 16.58 -14.44 1.92
N LEU A 200 15.63 -13.68 1.37
CA LEU A 200 15.31 -12.33 1.83
C LEU A 200 14.66 -12.30 3.20
N GLU A 201 13.84 -13.32 3.52
CA GLU A 201 13.18 -13.45 4.81
C GLU A 201 14.17 -13.31 5.99
N ALA A 202 15.38 -13.85 5.89
CA ALA A 202 16.39 -13.74 6.95
C ALA A 202 16.82 -12.28 7.24
N SER A 203 16.78 -11.43 6.22
CA SER A 203 17.17 -10.03 6.28
C SER A 203 16.00 -9.09 6.62
N ASP A 204 14.76 -9.51 6.31
CA ASP A 204 13.54 -8.75 6.58
C ASP A 204 13.25 -8.69 8.10
N PRO A 205 13.20 -7.49 8.71
CA PRO A 205 12.96 -7.35 10.14
C PRO A 205 11.47 -7.38 10.54
N MET A 206 10.55 -7.46 9.58
CA MET A 206 9.11 -7.25 9.80
C MET A 206 8.22 -8.36 9.27
N LEU A 207 8.55 -8.95 8.13
CA LEU A 207 7.71 -9.94 7.47
C LEU A 207 8.30 -11.35 7.61
N ALA A 208 7.41 -12.32 7.64
CA ALA A 208 7.75 -13.74 7.63
C ALA A 208 6.82 -14.47 6.64
N GLU A 209 7.40 -15.35 5.84
CA GLU A 209 6.72 -16.02 4.73
C GLU A 209 5.52 -16.83 5.24
N SER A 210 5.73 -17.59 6.31
CA SER A 210 4.72 -18.50 6.88
C SER A 210 3.41 -17.82 7.27
N GLY A 211 3.46 -16.63 7.88
CA GLY A 211 2.26 -15.86 8.23
C GLY A 211 1.66 -15.13 7.05
N LEU A 212 2.48 -14.64 6.11
CA LEU A 212 1.97 -14.05 4.88
C LEU A 212 1.19 -15.06 4.05
N ARG A 213 1.73 -16.26 3.81
CA ARG A 213 0.99 -17.33 3.11
C ARG A 213 -0.32 -17.67 3.82
N ALA A 214 -0.34 -17.69 5.15
CA ALA A 214 -1.56 -17.93 5.92
C ALA A 214 -2.58 -16.79 5.75
N ALA A 215 -2.14 -15.55 5.87
CA ALA A 215 -2.97 -14.36 5.68
C ALA A 215 -3.54 -14.28 4.26
N GLY A 216 -2.74 -14.61 3.26
CA GLY A 216 -3.12 -14.62 1.85
C GLY A 216 -4.21 -15.65 1.58
N ARG A 217 -4.09 -16.85 2.16
CA ARG A 217 -5.16 -17.87 2.10
C ARG A 217 -6.46 -17.42 2.76
N TRP A 218 -6.40 -16.79 3.94
CA TRP A 218 -7.62 -16.29 4.59
C TRP A 218 -8.29 -15.18 3.80
N TRP A 219 -7.51 -14.27 3.23
CA TRP A 219 -8.00 -13.19 2.39
C TRP A 219 -8.62 -13.68 1.09
N ALA A 220 -7.93 -14.60 0.41
CA ALA A 220 -8.37 -15.19 -0.85
C ALA A 220 -9.63 -16.04 -0.69
N ALA A 221 -9.75 -16.76 0.43
CA ALA A 221 -10.80 -17.75 0.68
C ALA A 221 -10.93 -18.72 -0.51
N GLU A 222 -12.13 -18.84 -1.08
CA GLU A 222 -12.42 -19.77 -2.18
C GLU A 222 -11.71 -19.42 -3.50
N ARG A 223 -11.26 -18.18 -3.68
CA ARG A 223 -10.56 -17.76 -4.90
C ARG A 223 -9.14 -18.33 -5.01
N GLY A 224 -8.52 -18.64 -3.87
CA GLY A 224 -7.13 -19.07 -3.82
C GLY A 224 -6.11 -17.92 -3.98
N PRO A 225 -4.88 -18.12 -3.48
CA PRO A 225 -3.89 -17.05 -3.39
C PRO A 225 -3.38 -16.55 -4.75
N ALA A 226 -3.42 -17.36 -5.80
CA ALA A 226 -2.99 -16.97 -7.16
C ALA A 226 -4.07 -16.22 -7.96
N ASP A 227 -5.28 -16.03 -7.41
CA ASP A 227 -6.33 -15.28 -8.11
C ASP A 227 -5.87 -13.81 -8.35
N PRO A 228 -6.07 -13.23 -9.55
CA PRO A 228 -5.65 -11.86 -9.85
C PRO A 228 -6.23 -10.78 -8.94
N SER A 229 -7.37 -11.02 -8.27
CA SER A 229 -7.94 -10.11 -7.28
C SER A 229 -7.21 -10.12 -5.94
N VAL A 230 -6.34 -11.11 -5.71
CA VAL A 230 -5.47 -11.26 -4.54
C VAL A 230 -4.02 -10.95 -4.91
N SER A 231 -3.56 -11.51 -6.03
CA SER A 231 -2.20 -11.41 -6.56
C SER A 231 -2.23 -10.67 -7.89
N PRO A 232 -2.24 -9.32 -7.89
CA PRO A 232 -2.43 -8.51 -9.09
C PRO A 232 -1.36 -8.73 -10.16
N VAL A 233 -0.20 -9.29 -9.80
CA VAL A 233 0.84 -9.64 -10.77
C VAL A 233 0.33 -10.65 -11.81
N HIS A 234 -0.65 -11.49 -11.48
CA HIS A 234 -1.24 -12.44 -12.43
C HIS A 234 -2.36 -11.83 -13.28
N GLY A 235 -2.82 -10.62 -12.96
CA GLY A 235 -3.82 -9.89 -13.73
C GLY A 235 -3.29 -9.34 -15.05
N ASP A 236 -4.22 -8.80 -15.84
CA ASP A 236 -3.89 -8.05 -17.05
C ASP A 236 -3.49 -6.61 -16.67
N LEU A 237 -2.40 -6.14 -17.27
CA LEU A 237 -1.79 -4.83 -17.00
C LEU A 237 -1.98 -3.86 -18.16
N SER A 238 -2.55 -4.31 -19.29
CA SER A 238 -2.72 -3.49 -20.48
C SER A 238 -3.70 -2.34 -20.23
N GLY A 239 -3.44 -1.16 -20.78
CA GLY A 239 -4.34 0.00 -20.63
C GLY A 239 -4.50 0.52 -19.20
N LEU A 240 -3.70 0.05 -18.23
CA LEU A 240 -3.63 0.66 -16.91
C LEU A 240 -2.97 2.05 -16.98
N PRO A 241 -3.34 2.98 -16.08
CA PRO A 241 -2.65 4.25 -15.94
C PRO A 241 -1.21 4.05 -15.44
N PRO A 242 -0.36 5.10 -15.46
CA PRO A 242 1.01 5.00 -14.97
C PRO A 242 1.10 4.37 -13.57
N LEU A 243 1.89 3.30 -13.48
CA LEU A 243 2.16 2.58 -12.24
C LEU A 243 3.50 3.04 -11.66
N HIS A 244 3.53 3.37 -10.38
CA HIS A 244 4.76 3.67 -9.66
C HIS A 244 4.91 2.70 -8.49
N VAL A 245 5.97 1.89 -8.51
CA VAL A 245 6.27 0.93 -7.45
C VAL A 245 7.49 1.41 -6.67
N LEU A 246 7.37 1.47 -5.34
CA LEU A 246 8.50 1.75 -4.45
C LEU A 246 8.85 0.51 -3.66
N ILE A 247 10.09 0.04 -3.70
CA ILE A 247 10.50 -1.20 -3.03
C ILE A 247 11.89 -1.08 -2.41
N GLY A 248 12.13 -1.79 -1.30
CA GLY A 248 13.44 -1.91 -0.68
C GLY A 248 14.04 -3.28 -0.96
N ASP A 249 15.37 -3.39 -0.96
CA ASP A 249 16.09 -4.65 -1.19
C ASP A 249 16.12 -5.60 0.03
N ARG A 250 15.62 -5.16 1.20
CA ARG A 250 15.46 -5.97 2.43
C ARG A 250 14.00 -6.22 2.75
N ASP A 251 13.19 -6.33 1.71
CA ASP A 251 11.77 -6.61 1.77
C ASP A 251 11.52 -7.96 1.10
N ILE A 252 10.91 -8.90 1.83
CA ILE A 252 10.60 -10.23 1.30
C ILE A 252 9.68 -10.17 0.05
N LEU A 253 8.96 -9.06 -0.17
CA LEU A 253 8.05 -8.87 -1.29
C LEU A 253 8.73 -8.32 -2.55
N ARG A 254 10.02 -8.01 -2.48
CA ARG A 254 10.78 -7.47 -3.63
C ARG A 254 10.76 -8.38 -4.87
N PRO A 255 10.92 -9.72 -4.76
CA PRO A 255 11.07 -10.59 -5.93
C PRO A 255 9.91 -10.46 -6.91
N ALA A 256 8.67 -10.41 -6.40
CA ALA A 256 7.46 -10.25 -7.22
C ALA A 256 7.42 -8.97 -8.07
N VAL A 257 8.22 -7.94 -7.71
CA VAL A 257 8.36 -6.71 -8.52
C VAL A 257 9.08 -7.01 -9.85
N ASN A 258 9.99 -7.99 -9.90
CA ASN A 258 10.63 -8.42 -11.15
C ASN A 258 9.59 -9.05 -12.08
N THR A 259 8.72 -9.90 -11.53
CA THR A 259 7.61 -10.52 -12.26
C THR A 259 6.65 -9.46 -12.80
N LEU A 260 6.28 -8.47 -11.98
CA LEU A 260 5.46 -7.34 -12.41
C LEU A 260 6.13 -6.55 -13.54
N ALA A 261 7.42 -6.26 -13.43
CA ALA A 261 8.17 -5.54 -14.44
C ALA A 261 8.19 -6.28 -15.79
N ALA A 262 8.50 -7.59 -15.78
CA ALA A 262 8.49 -8.40 -17.00
C ALA A 262 7.10 -8.42 -17.66
N ARG A 263 6.03 -8.54 -16.86
CA ARG A 263 4.65 -8.54 -17.35
C ARG A 263 4.18 -7.18 -17.84
N ALA A 264 4.57 -6.10 -17.16
CA ALA A 264 4.26 -4.73 -17.58
C ALA A 264 4.91 -4.43 -18.94
N GLU A 265 6.15 -4.85 -19.15
CA GLU A 265 6.83 -4.70 -20.45
C GLU A 265 6.08 -5.47 -21.55
N GLY A 266 5.73 -6.73 -21.29
CA GLY A 266 4.96 -7.56 -22.24
C GLY A 266 3.55 -7.01 -22.55
N ALA A 267 2.91 -6.34 -21.59
CA ALA A 267 1.60 -5.72 -21.75
C ALA A 267 1.66 -4.28 -22.30
N GLY A 268 2.86 -3.72 -22.52
CA GLY A 268 3.04 -2.32 -22.91
C GLY A 268 2.65 -1.30 -21.83
N ALA A 269 2.49 -1.73 -20.58
CA ALA A 269 2.11 -0.86 -19.46
C ALA A 269 3.25 0.10 -19.09
N ALA A 270 2.90 1.29 -18.60
CA ALA A 270 3.85 2.24 -18.05
C ALA A 270 4.10 1.91 -16.58
N LEU A 271 5.34 1.53 -16.25
CA LEU A 271 5.73 1.18 -14.89
C LEU A 271 7.06 1.84 -14.54
N ASP A 272 7.08 2.64 -13.49
CA ASP A 272 8.30 3.15 -12.88
C ASP A 272 8.55 2.42 -11.56
N VAL A 273 9.68 1.72 -11.47
CA VAL A 273 10.13 1.11 -10.21
C VAL A 273 11.19 2.00 -9.58
N ILE A 274 10.95 2.42 -8.34
CA ILE A 274 11.93 3.13 -7.50
C ILE A 274 12.40 2.18 -6.41
N GLU A 275 13.59 1.63 -6.60
CA GLU A 275 14.26 0.79 -5.62
C GLU A 275 15.08 1.66 -4.65
N VAL A 276 14.95 1.40 -3.35
CA VAL A 276 15.71 2.08 -2.30
C VAL A 276 16.55 1.06 -1.53
N PRO A 277 17.82 0.88 -1.91
CA PRO A 277 18.72 -0.04 -1.24
C PRO A 277 18.79 0.12 0.28
N SER A 278 19.05 -0.99 0.96
CA SER A 278 19.02 -1.20 2.40
C SER A 278 17.71 -0.89 3.13
N MET A 279 16.61 -0.60 2.43
CA MET A 279 15.31 -0.34 3.06
C MET A 279 14.49 -1.61 3.28
N PHE A 280 13.77 -1.59 4.40
CA PHE A 280 12.87 -2.65 4.87
C PHE A 280 11.41 -2.29 4.56
N HIS A 281 10.53 -3.27 4.64
CA HIS A 281 9.11 -3.13 4.32
C HIS A 281 8.44 -1.88 4.96
N VAL A 282 7.80 -1.05 4.12
CA VAL A 282 6.99 0.15 4.47
C VAL A 282 7.76 1.26 5.25
N TRP A 283 9.07 1.41 5.00
CA TRP A 283 9.92 2.42 5.66
C TRP A 283 9.40 3.88 5.53
N MET A 284 8.62 4.19 4.50
CA MET A 284 8.10 5.53 4.23
C MET A 284 7.08 6.03 5.25
N THR A 285 6.58 5.17 6.13
CA THR A 285 5.74 5.57 7.29
C THR A 285 6.59 5.98 8.51
N ARG A 286 7.89 5.65 8.51
CA ARG A 286 8.78 5.79 9.68
C ARG A 286 9.40 7.17 9.83
N ALA A 287 9.84 7.49 11.05
CA ALA A 287 10.44 8.77 11.42
C ALA A 287 11.94 8.90 11.07
N ILE A 288 12.39 8.24 10.01
CA ILE A 288 13.81 8.19 9.58
C ILE A 288 14.06 9.11 8.37
N PRO A 289 15.32 9.49 8.08
CA PRO A 289 15.67 10.31 6.92
C PRO A 289 15.13 9.75 5.60
N GLU A 290 15.29 8.46 5.36
CA GLU A 290 14.83 7.73 4.18
C GLU A 290 13.32 7.89 4.01
N GLY A 291 12.55 7.61 5.05
CA GLY A 291 11.09 7.80 5.02
C GLY A 291 10.68 9.25 4.79
N ARG A 292 11.46 10.24 5.26
CA ARG A 292 11.22 11.66 4.93
C ARG A 292 11.45 11.94 3.45
N ARG A 293 12.54 11.42 2.87
CA ARG A 293 12.85 11.57 1.44
C ARG A 293 11.78 10.92 0.58
N THR A 294 11.38 9.69 0.90
CA THR A 294 10.31 8.98 0.18
C THR A 294 8.99 9.73 0.26
N ARG A 295 8.59 10.24 1.42
CA ARG A 295 7.40 11.11 1.51
C ARG A 295 7.51 12.39 0.68
N GLY A 296 8.71 12.93 0.48
CA GLY A 296 8.96 14.05 -0.44
C GLY A 296 8.77 13.67 -1.92
N LEU A 297 9.22 12.47 -2.29
CA LEU A 297 8.98 11.89 -3.62
C LEU A 297 7.48 11.68 -3.87
N LEU A 298 6.77 11.06 -2.93
CA LEU A 298 5.32 10.82 -3.04
C LEU A 298 4.52 12.11 -3.20
N ARG A 299 4.91 13.17 -2.48
CA ARG A 299 4.33 14.51 -2.68
C ARG A 299 4.55 15.07 -4.07
N SER A 300 5.70 14.76 -4.68
CA SER A 300 6.03 15.22 -6.03
C SER A 300 5.27 14.43 -7.08
N LEU A 301 5.09 13.12 -6.88
CA LEU A 301 4.22 12.26 -7.69
C LEU A 301 2.78 12.79 -7.70
N VAL A 302 2.17 12.98 -6.52
CA VAL A 302 0.81 13.53 -6.41
C VAL A 302 0.68 14.92 -7.05
N ARG A 303 1.74 15.75 -7.00
CA ARG A 303 1.72 17.06 -7.66
C ARG A 303 1.77 16.96 -9.18
N ARG A 304 2.50 16.00 -9.75
CA ARG A 304 2.56 15.79 -11.21
C ARG A 304 1.21 15.30 -11.74
N SER A 305 0.60 14.35 -11.05
CA SER A 305 -0.76 13.89 -11.37
C SER A 305 -1.82 15.00 -11.26
N ALA A 306 -1.52 16.13 -10.60
CA ALA A 306 -2.43 17.27 -10.52
C ALA A 306 -2.34 18.22 -11.75
N THR A 307 -1.33 18.07 -12.59
CA THR A 307 -1.01 19.00 -13.69
C THR A 307 -1.08 18.37 -15.08
N ASP A 308 -1.15 17.05 -15.15
CA ASP A 308 -1.27 16.26 -16.37
C ASP A 308 -2.74 15.96 -16.68
#